data_AF-A0A955V6K7-F1
#
_entry.id   AF-A0A955V6K7-F1
#
_cell.length_a   1.000
_cell.length_b   1.000
_cell.length_c   1.000
_cell.angle_alpha   90.00
_cell.angle_beta   90.00
_cell.angle_gamma   90.00
#
_symmetry.space_group_name_H-M   'P 1'
#
loop_
_entity.id
_entity.type
_entity.pdbx_description
1 polymer ?
#
loop_
_entity_poly.entity_id
_entity_poly.type
_entity_poly.pdbx_seq_one_letter_code
_entity_poly.pdbx_strand_id
1 'polypeptide(L)'
;VGGHPMAGRETPGVQHAFAGLLESAVWVVTPTADSDPDAVAALLDLVRGVGAYPFEIAPGEHDRLVARVSHVPYLLAVALTLVVGRHAERERLLFLSAGGFRDLTRVASGAPAMSRDMVAENRESVRAALTEVRAVLDELEAALDAPDAMLARAREAKIARDALPVVKRALLPPLFDLVVALPDRPLELARLATLLGDAGVNIRDIEVLKVRGTGGEAMRVGVGSDDDRERARAVLEARGYRVR
;
A
#
# COMPACT_ATOMS: atom_id res chain seq x y z
N VAL A 1 -7.29 -2.53 26.18
CA VAL A 1 -6.80 -3.29 25.00
C VAL A 1 -6.12 -2.29 24.07
N GLY A 2 -4.86 -2.52 23.67
CA GLY A 2 -4.16 -1.64 22.73
C GLY A 2 -4.67 -1.82 21.30
N GLY A 3 -4.59 -0.77 20.47
CA GLY A 3 -4.97 -0.86 19.07
C GLY A 3 -4.25 0.15 18.18
N HIS A 4 -3.97 -0.24 16.94
CA HIS A 4 -3.28 0.56 15.94
C HIS A 4 -3.98 0.45 14.58
N PRO A 5 -4.75 1.47 14.15
CA PRO A 5 -5.26 1.54 12.79
C PRO A 5 -4.11 1.81 11.81
N MET A 6 -3.88 0.90 10.86
CA MET A 6 -2.85 1.01 9.81
C MET A 6 -3.36 1.90 8.65
N ALA A 7 -3.78 3.12 9.01
CA ALA A 7 -4.27 4.17 8.14
C ALA A 7 -3.89 5.54 8.72
N GLY A 8 -3.67 6.52 7.84
CA GLY A 8 -3.29 7.87 8.26
C GLY A 8 -3.19 8.81 7.06
N ARG A 9 -3.14 10.11 7.34
CA ARG A 9 -2.87 11.15 6.34
C ARG A 9 -1.66 11.98 6.76
N GLU A 10 -1.00 12.55 5.78
CA GLU A 10 0.11 13.49 5.95
C GLU A 10 -0.32 14.83 6.57
N THR A 11 -1.61 15.15 6.54
CA THR A 11 -2.18 16.41 7.06
C THR A 11 -2.76 16.23 8.47
N PRO A 12 -2.17 16.86 9.51
CA PRO A 12 -2.63 16.71 10.89
C PRO A 12 -3.79 17.66 11.23
N GLY A 13 -4.66 17.25 12.14
CA GLY A 13 -5.70 18.08 12.74
C GLY A 13 -7.12 17.59 12.46
N VAL A 14 -8.06 17.91 13.37
CA VAL A 14 -9.44 17.40 13.32
C VAL A 14 -10.22 17.89 12.08
N GLN A 15 -9.86 19.04 11.52
CA GLN A 15 -10.41 19.56 10.27
C GLN A 15 -10.12 18.65 9.05
N HIS A 16 -9.16 17.74 9.21
CA HIS A 16 -8.79 16.72 8.24
C HIS A 16 -9.36 15.34 8.61
N ALA A 17 -10.22 15.24 9.63
CA ALA A 17 -10.96 14.01 9.88
C ALA A 17 -12.05 13.80 8.83
N PHE A 18 -12.30 12.55 8.46
CA PHE A 18 -13.45 12.16 7.64
C PHE A 18 -13.85 10.72 8.01
N ALA A 19 -15.14 10.40 7.86
CA ALA A 19 -15.71 9.14 8.35
C ALA A 19 -15.04 7.89 7.76
N GLY A 20 -14.72 7.91 6.46
CA GLY A 20 -14.11 6.78 5.76
C GLY A 20 -12.60 6.61 5.95
N LEU A 21 -11.95 7.33 6.89
CA LEU A 21 -10.49 7.26 7.06
C LEU A 21 -9.99 5.85 7.38
N LEU A 22 -10.82 5.08 8.09
CA LEU A 22 -10.46 3.74 8.59
C LEU A 22 -11.09 2.62 7.77
N GLU A 23 -11.98 2.94 6.82
CA GLU A 23 -12.62 1.94 5.98
C GLU A 23 -11.58 1.16 5.19
N SER A 24 -11.74 -0.16 5.14
CA SER A 24 -10.83 -1.12 4.49
C SER A 24 -9.38 -1.14 5.04
N ALA A 25 -9.10 -0.42 6.13
CA ALA A 25 -7.79 -0.45 6.77
C ALA A 25 -7.66 -1.68 7.68
N VAL A 26 -6.48 -2.26 7.76
CA VAL A 26 -6.13 -3.16 8.88
C VAL A 26 -6.09 -2.34 10.16
N TRP A 27 -6.73 -2.81 11.20
CA TRP A 27 -6.60 -2.28 12.55
C TRP A 27 -6.04 -3.39 13.44
N VAL A 28 -4.80 -3.22 13.86
CA VAL A 28 -4.15 -4.18 14.75
C VAL A 28 -4.71 -4.04 16.15
N VAL A 29 -5.12 -5.14 16.76
CA VAL A 29 -5.57 -5.20 18.16
C VAL A 29 -4.56 -6.04 18.93
N THR A 30 -4.09 -5.55 20.08
CA THR A 30 -3.01 -6.18 20.85
C THR A 30 -3.49 -6.61 22.23
N PRO A 31 -4.30 -7.69 22.32
CA PRO A 31 -4.73 -8.22 23.61
C PRO A 31 -3.53 -8.79 24.39
N THR A 32 -3.63 -8.76 25.71
CA THR A 32 -2.68 -9.35 26.66
C THR A 32 -3.38 -10.39 27.54
N ALA A 33 -2.63 -11.16 28.31
CA ALA A 33 -3.22 -12.11 29.27
C ALA A 33 -4.12 -11.41 30.33
N ASP A 34 -3.85 -10.14 30.63
CA ASP A 34 -4.61 -9.32 31.57
C ASP A 34 -5.76 -8.55 30.90
N SER A 35 -5.96 -8.70 29.59
CA SER A 35 -7.04 -8.01 28.89
C SER A 35 -8.39 -8.66 29.19
N ASP A 36 -9.36 -7.85 29.61
CA ASP A 36 -10.75 -8.28 29.76
C ASP A 36 -11.31 -8.76 28.41
N PRO A 37 -11.77 -10.03 28.31
CA PRO A 37 -12.33 -10.58 27.07
C PRO A 37 -13.51 -9.76 26.52
N ASP A 38 -14.36 -9.19 27.38
CA ASP A 38 -15.51 -8.41 26.95
C ASP A 38 -15.07 -7.07 26.32
N ALA A 39 -14.00 -6.47 26.86
CA ALA A 39 -13.40 -5.27 26.29
C ALA A 39 -12.71 -5.54 24.95
N VAL A 40 -12.09 -6.71 24.79
CA VAL A 40 -11.51 -7.14 23.49
C VAL A 40 -12.63 -7.31 22.47
N ALA A 41 -13.71 -8.03 22.81
CA ALA A 41 -14.85 -8.23 21.92
C ALA A 41 -15.49 -6.90 21.49
N ALA A 42 -15.73 -5.99 22.43
CA ALA A 42 -16.27 -4.67 22.13
C ALA A 42 -15.38 -3.86 21.18
N LEU A 43 -14.06 -3.93 21.33
CA LEU A 43 -13.11 -3.27 20.43
C LEU A 43 -13.15 -3.90 19.02
N LEU A 44 -13.19 -5.23 18.93
CA LEU A 44 -13.28 -5.92 17.64
C LEU A 44 -14.57 -5.54 16.88
N ASP A 45 -15.69 -5.41 17.59
CA ASP A 45 -16.96 -4.98 17.01
C ASP A 45 -16.94 -3.52 16.58
N LEU A 46 -16.30 -2.64 17.35
CA LEU A 46 -16.06 -1.25 16.94
C LEU A 46 -15.23 -1.18 15.66
N VAL A 47 -14.14 -1.94 15.59
CA VAL A 47 -13.25 -1.99 14.42
C VAL A 47 -14.02 -2.42 13.17
N ARG A 48 -14.84 -3.48 13.27
CA ARG A 48 -15.70 -3.92 12.17
C ARG A 48 -16.77 -2.89 11.82
N GLY A 49 -17.35 -2.23 12.84
CA GLY A 49 -18.39 -1.22 12.68
C GLY A 49 -17.93 0.02 11.91
N VAL A 50 -16.64 0.36 11.98
CA VAL A 50 -16.04 1.45 11.17
C VAL A 50 -15.51 0.98 9.81
N GLY A 51 -15.79 -0.27 9.42
CA GLY A 51 -15.37 -0.84 8.15
C GLY A 51 -13.88 -1.25 8.08
N ALA A 52 -13.19 -1.31 9.21
CA ALA A 52 -11.80 -1.76 9.28
C ALA A 52 -11.70 -3.28 9.52
N TYR A 53 -10.54 -3.86 9.22
CA TYR A 53 -10.22 -5.27 9.41
C TYR A 53 -9.46 -5.48 10.72
N PRO A 54 -10.06 -6.11 11.74
CA PRO A 54 -9.33 -6.43 12.96
C PRO A 54 -8.24 -7.46 12.67
N PHE A 55 -7.05 -7.24 13.21
CA PHE A 55 -5.94 -8.19 13.18
C PHE A 55 -5.33 -8.32 14.57
N GLU A 56 -5.56 -9.46 15.22
CA GLU A 56 -5.13 -9.69 16.59
C GLU A 56 -3.73 -10.29 16.62
N ILE A 57 -2.78 -9.62 17.29
CA ILE A 57 -1.41 -10.11 17.51
C ILE A 57 -0.88 -9.65 18.86
N ALA A 58 0.14 -10.34 19.38
CA ALA A 58 0.78 -9.91 20.63
C ALA A 58 1.48 -8.54 20.47
N PRO A 59 1.54 -7.70 21.52
CA PRO A 59 2.22 -6.39 21.45
C PRO A 59 3.66 -6.46 20.92
N GLY A 60 4.46 -7.41 21.42
CA GLY A 60 5.85 -7.58 20.99
C GLY A 60 5.99 -8.07 19.54
N GLU A 61 4.99 -8.77 19.02
CA GLU A 61 4.96 -9.19 17.61
C GLU A 61 4.62 -8.01 16.70
N HIS A 62 3.60 -7.21 17.08
CA HIS A 62 3.26 -5.97 16.41
C HIS A 62 4.49 -5.08 16.21
N ASP A 63 5.23 -4.82 17.29
CA ASP A 63 6.39 -3.93 17.26
C ASP A 63 7.50 -4.46 16.35
N ARG A 64 7.75 -5.77 16.35
CA ARG A 64 8.71 -6.41 15.44
C ARG A 64 8.29 -6.27 13.98
N LEU A 65 7.01 -6.49 13.67
CA LEU A 65 6.50 -6.42 12.31
C LEU A 65 6.50 -4.97 11.80
N VAL A 66 5.94 -4.04 12.56
CA VAL A 66 5.83 -2.61 12.17
C VAL A 66 7.20 -1.93 12.08
N ALA A 67 8.19 -2.37 12.87
CA ALA A 67 9.57 -1.91 12.69
C ALA A 67 10.08 -2.12 11.26
N ARG A 68 9.81 -3.29 10.67
CA ARG A 68 10.27 -3.66 9.32
C ARG A 68 9.47 -2.99 8.21
N VAL A 69 8.14 -2.91 8.36
CA VAL A 69 7.24 -2.45 7.28
C VAL A 69 6.90 -0.95 7.34
N SER A 70 7.25 -0.25 8.43
CA SER A 70 6.93 1.18 8.59
C SER A 70 8.09 2.02 9.14
N HIS A 71 8.68 1.64 10.28
CA HIS A 71 9.68 2.48 10.95
C HIS A 71 11.02 2.54 10.18
N VAL A 72 11.54 1.39 9.76
CA VAL A 72 12.78 1.32 8.97
C VAL A 72 12.62 1.98 7.60
N PRO A 73 11.52 1.79 6.85
CA PRO A 73 11.26 2.57 5.64
C PRO A 73 11.32 4.09 5.85
N TYR A 74 10.78 4.60 6.97
CA TYR A 74 10.94 6.02 7.33
C TYR A 74 12.40 6.41 7.53
N LEU A 75 13.17 5.63 8.28
CA LEU A 75 14.59 5.92 8.52
C LEU A 75 15.44 5.86 7.24
N LEU A 76 15.13 4.96 6.31
CA LEU A 76 15.79 4.90 5.00
C LEU A 76 15.45 6.13 4.16
N ALA A 77 14.19 6.57 4.16
CA ALA A 77 13.81 7.82 3.50
C ALA A 77 14.59 9.02 4.08
N VAL A 78 14.68 9.13 5.41
CA VAL A 78 15.49 10.17 6.08
C VAL A 78 16.95 10.07 5.69
N ALA A 79 17.55 8.87 5.70
CA ALA A 79 18.94 8.66 5.35
C ALA A 79 19.25 9.11 3.92
N LEU A 80 18.42 8.71 2.95
CA LEU A 80 18.57 9.10 1.54
C LEU A 80 18.46 10.63 1.36
N THR A 81 17.48 11.26 2.02
CA THR A 81 17.33 12.72 1.98
C THR A 81 18.55 13.43 2.61
N LEU A 82 19.09 12.91 3.71
CA LEU A 82 20.27 13.49 4.36
C LEU A 82 21.54 13.33 3.51
N VAL A 83 21.72 12.22 2.80
CA VAL A 83 22.84 12.02 1.86
C VAL A 83 22.84 13.12 0.81
N VAL A 84 21.69 13.37 0.16
CA VAL A 84 21.56 14.44 -0.84
C VAL A 84 21.73 15.84 -0.21
N GLY A 85 21.07 16.08 0.92
CA GLY A 85 21.05 17.40 1.57
C GLY A 85 22.40 17.83 2.14
N ARG A 86 23.26 16.89 2.52
CA ARG A 86 24.60 17.15 3.07
C ARG A 86 25.71 17.14 2.03
N HIS A 87 25.41 16.78 0.78
CA HIS A 87 26.42 16.70 -0.27
C HIS A 87 26.86 18.09 -0.74
N ALA A 88 28.13 18.22 -1.14
CA ALA A 88 28.67 19.49 -1.66
C ALA A 88 27.93 19.95 -2.92
N GLU A 89 27.52 19.02 -3.79
CA GLU A 89 26.76 19.27 -5.01
C GLU A 89 25.23 19.19 -4.82
N ARG A 90 24.70 19.49 -3.63
CA ARG A 90 23.26 19.34 -3.31
C ARG A 90 22.33 19.91 -4.39
N GLU A 91 22.66 21.05 -4.98
CA GLU A 91 21.79 21.74 -5.95
C GLU A 91 21.65 20.94 -7.24
N ARG A 92 22.74 20.30 -7.69
CA ARG A 92 22.73 19.41 -8.85
C ARG A 92 21.98 18.12 -8.54
N LEU A 93 22.20 17.53 -7.36
CA LEU A 93 21.48 16.33 -6.94
C LEU A 93 19.98 16.58 -6.82
N LEU A 94 19.58 17.73 -6.27
CA LEU A 94 18.17 18.13 -6.20
C LEU A 94 17.56 18.35 -7.58
N PHE A 95 18.30 18.96 -8.51
CA PHE A 95 17.86 19.12 -9.90
C PHE A 95 17.67 17.79 -10.62
N LEU A 96 18.54 16.81 -10.36
CA LEU A 96 18.46 15.46 -10.95
C LEU A 96 17.48 14.52 -10.21
N SER A 97 16.97 14.94 -9.06
CA SER A 97 16.02 14.14 -8.26
C SER A 97 14.66 14.06 -8.97
N ALA A 98 14.48 12.99 -9.74
CA ALA A 98 13.25 12.69 -10.47
C ALA A 98 12.19 12.00 -9.57
N GLY A 99 11.06 11.60 -10.17
CA GLY A 99 9.90 11.02 -9.47
C GLY A 99 10.25 9.88 -8.51
N GLY A 100 11.13 8.95 -8.91
CA GLY A 100 11.51 7.82 -8.06
C GLY A 100 12.16 8.22 -6.73
N PHE A 101 13.02 9.25 -6.72
CA PHE A 101 13.60 9.76 -5.47
C PHE A 101 12.55 10.44 -4.61
N ARG A 102 11.69 11.28 -5.22
CA ARG A 102 10.60 11.98 -4.51
C ARG A 102 9.62 11.00 -3.88
N ASP A 103 9.26 9.93 -4.59
CA ASP A 103 8.30 8.92 -4.10
C ASP A 103 8.91 8.09 -2.96
N LEU A 104 10.16 7.64 -3.11
CA LEU A 104 10.85 6.86 -2.09
C LEU A 104 11.10 7.66 -0.80
N THR A 105 11.36 8.96 -0.92
CA THR A 105 11.66 9.86 0.21
C THR A 105 10.44 10.62 0.75
N ARG A 106 9.25 10.43 0.17
CA ARG A 106 8.03 11.19 0.53
C ARG A 106 7.75 11.20 2.04
N VAL A 107 7.91 10.07 2.71
CA VAL A 107 7.63 9.93 4.16
C VAL A 107 8.60 10.70 5.06
N ALA A 108 9.77 11.08 4.56
CA ALA A 108 10.71 11.94 5.30
C ALA A 108 10.18 13.38 5.49
N SER A 109 9.19 13.80 4.70
CA SER A 109 8.53 15.12 4.81
C SER A 109 7.40 15.15 5.85
N GLY A 110 7.14 14.04 6.56
CA GLY A 110 6.15 13.99 7.63
C GLY A 110 6.58 14.75 8.90
N ALA A 111 5.72 14.74 9.93
CA ALA A 111 5.97 15.45 11.20
C ALA A 111 7.13 14.81 12.00
N PRO A 112 8.30 15.46 12.13
CA PRO A 112 9.49 14.82 12.71
C PRO A 112 9.34 14.44 14.18
N ALA A 113 8.57 15.22 14.95
CA ALA A 113 8.32 14.93 16.37
C ALA A 113 7.53 13.62 16.57
N MET A 114 6.53 13.35 15.72
CA MET A 114 5.75 12.12 15.77
C MET A 114 6.61 10.91 15.41
N SER A 115 7.40 11.02 14.34
CA SER A 115 8.29 9.93 13.92
C SER A 115 9.43 9.66 14.91
N ARG A 116 9.88 10.68 15.67
CA ARG A 116 10.83 10.51 16.76
C ARG A 116 10.29 9.54 17.80
N ASP A 117 9.08 9.78 18.30
CA ASP A 117 8.50 8.99 19.38
C ASP A 117 8.25 7.55 18.92
N MET A 118 7.68 7.40 17.71
CA MET A 118 7.50 6.10 17.05
C MET A 118 8.79 5.25 16.97
N VAL A 119 9.92 5.86 16.59
CA VAL A 119 11.21 5.15 16.49
C VAL A 119 11.85 4.95 17.87
N ALA A 120 11.72 5.92 18.78
CA ALA A 120 12.34 5.88 20.10
C ALA A 120 11.67 4.87 21.04
N GLU A 121 10.35 4.71 20.95
CA GLU A 121 9.60 3.72 21.74
C GLU A 121 9.89 2.30 21.26
N ASN A 122 10.01 2.07 19.95
CA ASN A 122 10.29 0.75 19.36
C ASN A 122 11.78 0.54 18.98
N ARG A 123 12.71 1.16 19.74
CA ARG A 123 14.13 1.25 19.37
C ARG A 123 14.82 -0.11 19.17
N GLU A 124 14.43 -1.13 19.93
CA GLU A 124 15.07 -2.44 19.91
C GLU A 124 14.71 -3.21 18.63
N SER A 125 13.42 -3.29 18.30
CA SER A 125 12.96 -3.90 17.05
C SER A 125 13.47 -3.14 15.83
N VAL A 126 13.51 -1.80 15.89
CA VAL A 126 14.08 -0.97 14.83
C VAL A 126 15.57 -1.26 14.65
N ARG A 127 16.34 -1.39 15.74
CA ARG A 127 17.76 -1.72 15.66
C ARG A 127 17.99 -3.09 15.00
N ALA A 128 17.20 -4.09 15.38
CA ALA A 128 17.26 -5.41 14.76
C ALA A 128 16.94 -5.36 13.26
N ALA A 129 15.84 -4.69 12.87
CA ALA A 129 15.44 -4.54 11.48
C ALA A 129 16.46 -3.72 10.65
N LEU A 130 17.11 -2.70 11.23
CA LEU A 130 18.20 -1.98 10.56
C LEU A 130 19.43 -2.85 10.32
N THR A 131 19.71 -3.82 11.20
CA THR A 131 20.81 -4.78 10.98
C THR A 131 20.52 -5.70 9.81
N GLU A 132 19.27 -6.16 9.66
CA GLU A 132 18.82 -6.92 8.49
C GLU A 132 19.00 -6.10 7.20
N VAL A 133 18.59 -4.83 7.20
CA VAL A 133 18.77 -3.96 6.03
C VAL A 133 20.24 -3.72 5.70
N ARG A 134 21.11 -3.52 6.70
CA ARG A 134 22.55 -3.38 6.46
C ARG A 134 23.13 -4.61 5.76
N ALA A 135 22.79 -5.81 6.22
CA ALA A 135 23.25 -7.05 5.58
C ALA A 135 22.81 -7.14 4.11
N VAL A 136 21.55 -6.78 3.81
CA VAL A 136 21.06 -6.75 2.42
C VAL A 136 21.80 -5.68 1.58
N LEU A 137 22.09 -4.51 2.15
CA LEU A 137 22.86 -3.48 1.45
C LEU A 137 24.30 -3.94 1.16
N ASP A 138 24.95 -4.61 2.11
CA ASP A 138 26.29 -5.17 1.94
C ASP A 138 26.31 -6.23 0.82
N GLU A 139 25.27 -7.08 0.75
CA GLU A 139 25.10 -8.06 -0.33
C GLU A 139 24.90 -7.40 -1.70
N LEU A 140 24.14 -6.32 -1.77
CA LEU A 140 23.93 -5.55 -3.00
C LEU A 140 25.21 -4.83 -3.45
N GLU A 141 25.95 -4.25 -2.50
CA GLU A 141 27.23 -3.59 -2.77
C GLU A 141 28.25 -4.60 -3.32
N ALA A 142 28.37 -5.77 -2.69
CA ALA A 142 29.25 -6.84 -3.18
C ALA A 142 28.88 -7.36 -4.58
N ALA A 143 27.63 -7.21 -4.99
CA ALA A 143 27.15 -7.63 -6.30
C ALA A 143 27.34 -6.58 -7.42
N LEU A 144 27.84 -5.36 -7.11
CA LEU A 144 27.96 -4.27 -8.10
C LEU A 144 28.88 -4.62 -9.28
N ASP A 145 29.96 -5.36 -9.02
CA ASP A 145 30.91 -5.79 -10.04
C ASP A 145 30.51 -7.10 -10.74
N ALA A 146 29.36 -7.68 -10.38
CA ALA A 146 28.87 -8.96 -10.89
C ALA A 146 27.43 -8.81 -11.43
N PRO A 147 27.27 -8.42 -12.72
CA PRO A 147 25.95 -8.10 -13.30
C PRO A 147 24.89 -9.20 -13.13
N ASP A 148 25.28 -10.47 -13.27
CA ASP A 148 24.35 -11.60 -13.09
C ASP A 148 23.92 -11.78 -11.63
N ALA A 149 24.82 -11.54 -10.68
CA ALA A 149 24.49 -11.56 -9.25
C ALA A 149 23.52 -10.41 -8.91
N MET A 150 23.79 -9.21 -9.40
CA MET A 150 22.89 -8.06 -9.24
C MET A 150 21.51 -8.33 -9.84
N LEU A 151 21.44 -8.93 -11.03
CA LEU A 151 20.18 -9.31 -11.66
C LEU A 151 19.40 -10.34 -10.84
N ALA A 152 20.09 -11.32 -10.24
CA ALA A 152 19.46 -12.30 -9.37
C ALA A 152 18.80 -11.63 -8.15
N ARG A 153 19.52 -10.70 -7.48
CA ARG A 153 18.98 -9.94 -6.34
C ARG A 153 17.80 -9.05 -6.74
N ALA A 154 17.89 -8.38 -7.89
CA ALA A 154 16.80 -7.57 -8.42
C ALA A 154 15.54 -8.40 -8.73
N ARG A 155 15.70 -9.64 -9.24
CA ARG A 155 14.58 -10.56 -9.49
C ARG A 155 13.94 -11.04 -8.19
N GLU A 156 14.73 -11.36 -7.18
CA GLU A 156 14.24 -11.73 -5.85
C GLU A 156 13.39 -10.59 -5.25
N ALA A 157 13.94 -9.37 -5.26
CA ALA A 157 13.23 -8.19 -4.79
C ALA A 157 11.93 -7.93 -5.60
N LYS A 158 11.96 -8.16 -6.93
CA LYS A 158 10.78 -8.05 -7.78
C LYS A 158 9.70 -9.06 -7.39
N ILE A 159 10.05 -10.33 -7.18
CA ILE A 159 9.10 -11.37 -6.77
C ILE A 159 8.44 -11.00 -5.45
N ALA A 160 9.24 -10.60 -4.45
CA ALA A 160 8.73 -10.19 -3.15
C ALA A 160 7.80 -8.95 -3.25
N ARG A 161 8.17 -7.98 -4.09
CA ARG A 161 7.37 -6.77 -4.32
C ARG A 161 6.06 -7.06 -5.06
N ASP A 162 6.10 -7.88 -6.10
CA ASP A 162 4.94 -8.24 -6.92
C ASP A 162 3.95 -9.12 -6.13
N ALA A 163 4.42 -9.83 -5.10
CA ALA A 163 3.58 -10.58 -4.17
C ALA A 163 2.86 -9.68 -3.14
N LEU A 164 3.22 -8.40 -3.02
CA LEU A 164 2.47 -7.49 -2.15
C LEU A 164 1.04 -7.37 -2.67
N PRO A 165 0.03 -7.45 -1.79
CA PRO A 165 -1.35 -7.25 -2.19
C PRO A 165 -1.50 -5.87 -2.85
N VAL A 166 -1.83 -5.83 -4.14
CA VAL A 166 -2.02 -4.59 -4.94
C VAL A 166 -3.08 -3.67 -4.33
N VAL A 167 -3.97 -4.26 -3.54
CA VAL A 167 -4.86 -3.63 -2.56
C VAL A 167 -4.86 -4.60 -1.36
N LYS A 168 -5.20 -4.19 -0.13
CA LYS A 168 -5.42 -5.06 1.06
C LYS A 168 -6.58 -6.10 0.88
N ARG A 169 -6.76 -6.60 -0.35
CA ARG A 169 -7.78 -7.51 -0.92
C ARG A 169 -7.89 -8.84 -0.19
N ALA A 170 -6.82 -9.33 0.46
CA ALA A 170 -6.85 -10.60 1.19
C ALA A 170 -7.76 -10.55 2.44
N LEU A 171 -8.08 -9.36 2.94
CA LEU A 171 -8.98 -9.16 4.08
C LEU A 171 -10.34 -8.56 3.65
N LEU A 172 -10.43 -8.00 2.43
CA LEU A 172 -11.66 -7.46 1.85
C LEU A 172 -12.57 -8.58 1.33
N PRO A 173 -13.90 -8.37 1.24
CA PRO A 173 -14.78 -9.29 0.53
C PRO A 173 -14.23 -9.59 -0.86
N PRO A 174 -14.36 -10.84 -1.36
CA PRO A 174 -13.86 -11.21 -2.67
C PRO A 174 -14.40 -10.24 -3.73
N LEU A 175 -13.48 -9.65 -4.49
CA LEU A 175 -13.83 -8.85 -5.66
C LEU A 175 -13.98 -9.76 -6.87
N PHE A 176 -14.99 -9.47 -7.68
CA PHE A 176 -15.25 -10.15 -8.92
C PHE A 176 -14.67 -9.29 -10.03
N ASP A 177 -13.49 -9.66 -10.53
CA ASP A 177 -12.75 -8.85 -11.50
C ASP A 177 -13.23 -9.10 -12.95
N LEU A 178 -13.24 -8.04 -13.76
CA LEU A 178 -13.42 -8.03 -15.21
C LEU A 178 -12.21 -7.37 -15.84
N VAL A 179 -11.68 -7.93 -16.93
CA VAL A 179 -10.65 -7.28 -17.73
C VAL A 179 -11.28 -6.73 -18.99
N VAL A 180 -11.37 -5.40 -19.06
CA VAL A 180 -12.00 -4.67 -20.16
C VAL A 180 -10.91 -4.08 -21.05
N ALA A 181 -10.96 -4.37 -22.35
CA ALA A 181 -10.11 -3.69 -23.32
C ALA A 181 -10.61 -2.25 -23.49
N LEU A 182 -9.84 -1.28 -23.00
CA LEU A 182 -10.18 0.13 -23.01
C LEU A 182 -9.30 0.86 -24.03
N PRO A 183 -9.89 1.48 -25.08
CA PRO A 183 -9.13 2.35 -25.97
C PRO A 183 -8.50 3.53 -25.22
N ASP A 184 -7.21 3.79 -25.44
CA ASP A 184 -6.54 4.98 -24.91
C ASP A 184 -6.96 6.23 -25.72
N ARG A 185 -8.09 6.81 -25.32
CA ARG A 185 -8.61 8.06 -25.88
C ARG A 185 -9.40 8.84 -24.83
N PRO A 186 -9.55 10.16 -25.00
CA PRO A 186 -10.27 11.00 -24.04
C PRO A 186 -11.69 10.48 -23.75
N LEU A 187 -12.09 10.55 -22.48
CA LEU A 187 -13.41 10.19 -21.94
C LEU A 187 -13.76 8.70 -21.93
N GLU A 188 -12.88 7.80 -22.36
CA GLU A 188 -13.23 6.38 -22.44
C GLU A 188 -13.48 5.77 -21.06
N LEU A 189 -12.67 6.13 -20.06
CA LEU A 189 -12.88 5.76 -18.66
C LEU A 189 -14.22 6.26 -18.11
N ALA A 190 -14.58 7.50 -18.44
CA ALA A 190 -15.85 8.09 -18.02
C ALA A 190 -17.04 7.35 -18.62
N ARG A 191 -16.97 6.99 -19.91
CA ARG A 191 -18.02 6.20 -20.58
C ARG A 191 -18.21 4.84 -19.91
N LEU A 192 -17.12 4.14 -19.62
CA LEU A 192 -17.18 2.87 -18.90
C LEU A 192 -17.82 3.05 -17.52
N ALA A 193 -17.39 4.05 -16.76
CA ALA A 193 -17.93 4.31 -15.43
C ALA A 193 -19.43 4.65 -15.46
N THR A 194 -19.87 5.47 -16.44
CA THR A 194 -21.29 5.78 -16.64
C THR A 194 -22.11 4.55 -16.99
N LEU A 195 -21.63 3.70 -17.90
CA LEU A 195 -22.33 2.47 -18.28
C LEU A 195 -22.55 1.52 -17.09
N LEU A 196 -21.52 1.37 -16.25
CA LEU A 196 -21.63 0.54 -15.05
C LEU A 196 -22.56 1.18 -14.01
N GLY A 197 -22.47 2.50 -13.81
CA GLY A 197 -23.36 3.24 -12.92
C GLY A 197 -24.83 3.16 -13.33
N ASP A 198 -25.14 3.35 -14.61
CA ASP A 198 -26.50 3.24 -15.17
C ASP A 198 -27.09 1.82 -15.02
N ALA A 199 -26.21 0.81 -14.99
CA ALA A 199 -26.58 -0.59 -14.75
C ALA A 199 -26.72 -0.94 -13.25
N GLY A 200 -26.52 0.03 -12.36
CA GLY A 200 -26.52 -0.19 -10.91
C GLY A 200 -25.30 -0.98 -10.40
N VAL A 201 -24.23 -1.09 -11.19
CA VAL A 201 -23.01 -1.81 -10.82
C VAL A 201 -22.02 -0.83 -10.19
N ASN A 202 -21.73 -1.05 -8.90
CA ASN A 202 -20.73 -0.24 -8.20
C ASN A 202 -19.30 -0.75 -8.49
N ILE A 203 -18.43 0.14 -8.97
CA ILE A 203 -17.01 -0.14 -9.17
C ILE A 203 -16.30 -0.05 -7.82
N ARG A 204 -15.75 -1.16 -7.35
CA ARG A 204 -15.01 -1.22 -6.08
C ARG A 204 -13.51 -1.06 -6.25
N ASP A 205 -13.00 -1.37 -7.43
CA ASP A 205 -11.58 -1.23 -7.75
C ASP A 205 -11.37 -1.02 -9.25
N ILE A 206 -10.31 -0.30 -9.60
CA ILE A 206 -9.97 -0.04 -11.00
C ILE A 206 -8.45 0.05 -11.16
N GLU A 207 -7.92 -0.67 -12.15
CA GLU A 207 -6.49 -0.70 -12.40
C GLU A 207 -6.21 -0.71 -13.91
N VAL A 208 -5.33 0.18 -14.35
CA VAL A 208 -4.83 0.17 -15.73
C VAL A 208 -3.70 -0.86 -15.83
N LEU A 209 -3.96 -1.95 -16.54
CA LEU A 209 -2.99 -3.02 -16.76
C LEU A 209 -2.04 -2.64 -17.90
N LYS A 210 -0.74 -2.64 -17.62
CA LYS A 210 0.31 -2.41 -18.61
C LYS A 210 0.55 -3.67 -19.45
N VAL A 211 -0.43 -4.11 -20.22
CA VAL A 211 -0.29 -5.27 -21.13
C VAL A 211 0.23 -4.77 -22.49
N ARG A 212 1.54 -4.92 -22.74
CA ARG A 212 2.13 -4.70 -24.06
C ARG A 212 1.92 -5.93 -24.92
N GLY A 213 1.12 -5.84 -26.00
CA GLY A 213 1.14 -6.87 -27.05
C GLY A 213 -0.11 -7.04 -27.94
N THR A 214 -1.29 -6.52 -27.60
CA THR A 214 -2.53 -6.88 -28.35
C THR A 214 -3.51 -5.75 -28.68
N GLY A 215 -3.02 -4.50 -28.79
CA GLY A 215 -3.80 -3.42 -29.45
C GLY A 215 -4.91 -2.77 -28.60
N GLY A 216 -4.68 -2.61 -27.30
CA GLY A 216 -5.51 -1.79 -26.41
C GLY A 216 -4.97 -1.87 -24.98
N GLU A 217 -5.05 -0.78 -24.23
CA GLU A 217 -4.78 -0.83 -22.79
C GLU A 217 -5.89 -1.66 -22.14
N ALA A 218 -5.53 -2.61 -21.29
CA ALA A 218 -6.51 -3.41 -20.58
C ALA A 218 -6.75 -2.76 -19.23
N MET A 219 -8.00 -2.64 -18.81
CA MET A 219 -8.37 -2.14 -17.50
C MET A 219 -9.05 -3.24 -16.71
N ARG A 220 -8.56 -3.49 -15.50
CA ARG A 220 -9.22 -4.37 -14.55
C ARG A 220 -10.24 -3.56 -13.76
N VAL A 221 -11.47 -4.06 -13.69
CA VAL A 221 -12.57 -3.48 -12.93
C VAL A 221 -13.04 -4.52 -11.93
N GLY A 222 -12.92 -4.23 -10.63
CA GLY A 222 -13.40 -5.08 -9.56
C GLY A 222 -14.80 -4.67 -9.09
N VAL A 223 -15.73 -5.62 -9.03
CA VAL A 223 -17.10 -5.39 -8.55
C VAL A 223 -17.44 -6.26 -7.34
N GLY A 224 -18.59 -5.97 -6.70
CA GLY A 224 -18.92 -6.48 -5.37
C GLY A 224 -19.51 -7.88 -5.28
N SER A 225 -20.01 -8.43 -6.38
CA SER A 225 -20.66 -9.74 -6.45
C SER A 225 -20.50 -10.36 -7.84
N ASP A 226 -20.77 -11.66 -7.96
CA ASP A 226 -20.77 -12.32 -9.27
C ASP A 226 -21.91 -11.80 -10.17
N ASP A 227 -23.07 -11.53 -9.58
CA ASP A 227 -24.21 -10.93 -10.29
C ASP A 227 -23.86 -9.54 -10.86
N ASP A 228 -23.12 -8.72 -10.10
CA ASP A 228 -22.61 -7.43 -10.60
C ASP A 228 -21.63 -7.65 -11.75
N ARG A 229 -20.81 -8.71 -11.67
CA ARG A 229 -19.82 -9.04 -12.71
C ARG A 229 -20.51 -9.42 -14.01
N GLU A 230 -21.53 -10.26 -13.94
CA GLU A 230 -22.34 -10.66 -15.09
C GLU A 230 -23.10 -9.48 -15.70
N ARG A 231 -23.73 -8.64 -14.87
CA ARG A 231 -24.38 -7.40 -15.33
C ARG A 231 -23.40 -6.47 -16.03
N ALA A 232 -22.26 -6.22 -15.41
CA ALA A 232 -21.21 -5.36 -15.97
C ALA A 232 -20.70 -5.90 -17.30
N ARG A 233 -20.43 -7.21 -17.40
CA ARG A 233 -20.05 -7.87 -18.66
C ARG A 233 -21.09 -7.64 -19.74
N ALA A 234 -22.36 -7.93 -19.46
CA ALA A 234 -23.45 -7.82 -20.42
C ALA A 234 -23.59 -6.39 -20.97
N VAL A 235 -23.55 -5.37 -20.10
CA VAL A 235 -23.70 -3.97 -20.52
C VAL A 235 -22.49 -3.49 -21.32
N LEU A 236 -21.28 -3.89 -20.94
CA LEU A 236 -20.05 -3.52 -21.64
C LEU A 236 -19.96 -4.19 -23.02
N GLU A 237 -20.24 -5.50 -23.11
CA GLU A 237 -20.25 -6.23 -24.39
C GLU A 237 -21.33 -5.71 -25.34
N ALA A 238 -22.52 -5.35 -24.83
CA ALA A 238 -23.58 -4.72 -25.61
C ALA A 238 -23.17 -3.34 -26.20
N ARG A 239 -22.13 -2.71 -25.66
CA ARG A 239 -21.56 -1.44 -26.16
C ARG A 239 -20.23 -1.61 -26.88
N GLY A 240 -19.86 -2.85 -27.21
CA GLY A 240 -18.71 -3.17 -28.06
C GLY A 240 -17.38 -3.24 -27.31
N TYR A 241 -17.38 -3.21 -25.98
CA TYR A 241 -16.17 -3.51 -25.22
C TYR A 241 -15.87 -5.01 -25.29
N ARG A 242 -14.59 -5.35 -25.39
CA ARG A 242 -14.15 -6.74 -25.20
C ARG A 242 -13.86 -6.95 -23.72
N VAL A 243 -14.58 -7.88 -23.10
CA VAL A 243 -14.49 -8.19 -21.67
C VAL A 243 -14.01 -9.62 -21.49
N ARG A 244 -13.03 -9.83 -20.61
CA ARG A 244 -12.52 -11.15 -20.22
C ARG A 244 -12.73 -11.35 -18.74
#